data_AF-A0A1K1RYV5-F1
#
_entry.id   AF-A0A1K1RYV5-F1
#
_cell.length_a   1.000
_cell.length_b   1.000
_cell.length_c   1.000
_cell.angle_alpha   90.00
_cell.angle_beta   90.00
_cell.angle_gamma   90.00
#
_symmetry.space_group_name_H-M   'P 1'
#
loop_
_entity.id
_entity.type
_entity.pdbx_description
1 polymer ?
#
loop_
_entity_poly.entity_id
_entity_poly.type
_entity_poly.pdbx_seq_one_letter_code
_entity_poly.pdbx_strand_id
1 'polypeptide(L)'
;MHNISFPKRLFTCILAGLIIGASAFRISITYFRTWGTTGGFSIIPFITVTVSVVYAFIWQARKTNNPSTLAFWQGLIRYGVAFDLAEFGWAKICHLQLEMPMSKLDLPYNAFSPSDLFWNFFSFSYQFGCIIAALQIAGAMLLLFQRTRLLGVFILLPLLANILLMDIFYQIGYSVVVHAAIMMAGTLYFLIIEFNRIKEFFFATTNRLPGLHFSRYVKLIIRLSIIYIPLLLIAMHGKVDKYPELTGKYEVKQLSVNQQLLYHNTCEDSILTMVYFDIKNGCVFQFNTPTKRWNGTFSKDNNQLKINWSAPKDKPVFNGTISTSNDPGKLMLAGMLGKDSIDVVLQKVNNRVLR
;
A
#
# COMPACT_ATOMS: atom_id res chain seq x y z
N MET A 1 39.64 -27.20 5.73
CA MET A 1 38.24 -27.30 6.19
C MET A 1 37.87 -25.99 6.89
N HIS A 2 36.88 -25.25 6.39
CA HIS A 2 36.48 -23.97 7.01
C HIS A 2 35.93 -24.23 8.42
N ASN A 3 36.55 -23.64 9.45
CA ASN A 3 35.98 -23.63 10.79
C ASN A 3 34.73 -22.76 10.81
N ILE A 4 33.58 -23.34 11.17
CA ILE A 4 32.33 -22.60 11.32
C ILE A 4 32.43 -21.77 12.60
N SER A 5 32.46 -20.45 12.48
CA SER A 5 32.55 -19.53 13.62
C SER A 5 31.36 -19.66 14.57
N PHE A 6 31.59 -19.50 15.88
CA PHE A 6 30.53 -19.58 16.88
C PHE A 6 29.35 -18.61 16.62
N PRO A 7 29.57 -17.34 16.24
CA PRO A 7 28.47 -16.42 15.91
C PRO A 7 27.56 -16.95 14.81
N LYS A 8 28.13 -17.62 13.79
CA LYS A 8 27.36 -18.22 12.70
C LYS A 8 26.52 -19.40 13.18
N ARG A 9 27.05 -20.23 14.09
CA ARG A 9 26.33 -21.35 14.71
C ARG A 9 25.14 -20.83 15.50
N LEU A 10 25.40 -19.88 16.40
CA LEU A 10 24.40 -19.28 17.28
C LEU A 10 23.28 -18.60 16.48
N PHE A 11 23.63 -17.74 15.53
CA PHE A 11 22.67 -17.03 14.70
C PHE A 11 21.78 -17.99 13.90
N THR A 12 22.36 -19.02 13.29
CA THR A 12 21.60 -19.99 12.50
C THR A 12 20.62 -20.79 13.37
N CYS A 13 21.03 -21.20 14.58
CA CYS A 13 20.14 -21.93 15.50
C CYS A 13 19.02 -21.02 16.02
N ILE A 14 19.31 -19.78 16.41
CA ILE A 14 18.29 -18.82 16.88
C ILE A 14 17.27 -18.57 15.78
N LEU A 15 17.71 -18.28 14.55
CA LEU A 15 16.82 -17.99 13.43
C LEU A 15 15.92 -19.19 13.08
N ALA A 16 16.50 -20.39 13.09
CA ALA A 16 15.75 -21.63 12.96
C ALA A 16 14.67 -21.81 14.03
N GLY A 17 15.03 -21.61 15.30
CA GLY A 17 14.11 -21.72 16.44
C GLY A 17 12.98 -20.68 16.38
N LEU A 18 13.29 -19.46 15.95
CA LEU A 18 12.31 -18.39 15.73
C LEU A 18 11.32 -18.73 14.62
N ILE A 19 11.81 -19.19 13.47
CA ILE A 19 10.96 -19.53 12.31
C ILE A 19 10.02 -20.69 12.65
N ILE A 20 10.55 -21.79 13.19
CA ILE A 20 9.71 -22.95 13.55
C ILE A 20 8.77 -22.59 14.70
N GLY A 21 9.24 -21.84 15.69
CA GLY A 21 8.41 -21.38 16.80
C GLY A 21 7.24 -20.52 16.33
N ALA A 22 7.50 -19.54 15.47
CA ALA A 22 6.50 -18.63 14.93
C ALA A 22 5.48 -19.38 14.05
N SER A 23 5.95 -20.24 13.14
CA SER A 23 5.07 -21.06 12.31
C SER A 23 4.21 -22.01 13.14
N ALA A 24 4.79 -22.69 14.12
CA ALA A 24 4.06 -23.59 15.01
C ALA A 24 3.00 -22.84 15.83
N PHE A 25 3.38 -21.72 16.45
CA PHE A 25 2.45 -20.87 17.21
C PHE A 25 1.23 -20.46 16.38
N ARG A 26 1.48 -19.99 15.16
CA ARG A 26 0.43 -19.57 14.24
C ARG A 26 -0.48 -20.72 13.84
N ILE A 27 0.07 -21.88 13.48
CA ILE A 27 -0.72 -23.09 13.17
C ILE A 27 -1.58 -23.48 14.37
N SER A 28 -1.03 -23.42 15.59
CA SER A 28 -1.78 -23.67 16.82
C SER A 28 -2.93 -22.69 17.01
N ILE A 29 -2.73 -21.39 16.78
CA ILE A 29 -3.80 -20.40 16.87
C ILE A 29 -4.86 -20.60 15.78
N THR A 30 -4.47 -20.91 14.55
CA THR A 30 -5.40 -20.99 13.43
C THR A 30 -6.24 -22.26 13.48
N TYR A 31 -5.63 -23.42 13.72
CA TYR A 31 -6.32 -24.72 13.59
C TYR A 31 -6.65 -25.38 14.93
N PHE A 32 -5.92 -25.06 16.01
CA PHE A 32 -6.09 -25.70 17.32
C PHE A 32 -6.70 -24.78 18.38
N ARG A 33 -7.32 -23.66 17.96
CA ARG A 33 -7.95 -22.68 18.86
C ARG A 33 -9.02 -23.29 19.79
N THR A 34 -9.66 -24.37 19.37
CA THR A 34 -10.67 -25.08 20.18
C THR A 34 -10.08 -25.85 21.35
N TRP A 35 -8.78 -26.17 21.32
CA TRP A 35 -8.11 -27.03 22.30
C TRP A 35 -7.23 -26.27 23.28
N GLY A 36 -7.08 -24.95 23.12
CA GLY A 36 -6.22 -24.15 23.98
C GLY A 36 -6.47 -22.65 23.85
N THR A 37 -5.95 -21.89 24.80
CA THR A 37 -6.00 -20.42 24.77
C THR A 37 -4.80 -19.86 24.00
N THR A 38 -4.96 -18.67 23.43
CA THR A 38 -3.85 -17.94 22.76
C THR A 38 -2.64 -17.76 23.68
N GLY A 39 -2.88 -17.53 24.97
CA GLY A 39 -1.82 -17.42 25.98
C GLY A 39 -1.08 -18.74 26.23
N GLY A 40 -1.76 -19.89 26.12
CA GLY A 40 -1.10 -21.19 26.26
C GLY A 40 -0.17 -21.50 25.08
N PHE A 41 -0.61 -21.22 23.85
CA PHE A 41 0.21 -21.46 22.67
C PHE A 41 1.41 -20.51 22.56
N SER A 42 1.37 -19.33 23.19
CA SER A 42 2.47 -18.35 23.12
C SER A 42 3.77 -18.87 23.73
N ILE A 43 3.72 -19.95 24.53
CA ILE A 43 4.88 -20.62 25.12
C ILE A 43 5.71 -21.36 24.06
N ILE A 44 5.09 -21.84 22.97
CA ILE A 44 5.75 -22.61 21.90
C ILE A 44 7.00 -21.91 21.35
N PRO A 45 6.95 -20.64 20.89
CA PRO A 45 8.12 -19.96 20.33
C PRO A 45 9.22 -19.73 21.38
N PHE A 46 8.88 -19.52 22.65
CA PHE A 46 9.88 -19.42 23.71
C PHE A 46 10.62 -20.74 23.91
N ILE A 47 9.92 -21.88 23.90
CA ILE A 47 10.53 -23.20 24.03
C ILE A 47 11.44 -23.48 22.84
N THR A 48 10.97 -23.29 21.60
CA THR A 48 11.77 -23.61 20.41
C THR A 48 13.03 -22.76 20.32
N VAL A 49 12.96 -21.47 20.66
CA VAL A 49 14.13 -20.58 20.72
C VAL A 49 15.09 -21.02 21.82
N THR A 50 14.58 -21.30 23.03
CA THR A 50 15.41 -21.74 24.16
C THR A 50 16.16 -23.03 23.84
N VAL A 51 15.46 -24.03 23.31
CA VAL A 51 16.07 -25.30 22.88
C VAL A 51 17.14 -25.06 21.81
N SER A 52 16.88 -24.18 20.85
CA SER A 52 17.82 -23.88 19.78
C SER A 52 19.08 -23.15 20.28
N VAL A 53 18.94 -22.25 21.24
CA VAL A 53 20.06 -21.56 21.90
C VAL A 53 20.89 -22.55 22.71
N VAL A 54 20.26 -23.37 23.54
CA VAL A 54 20.93 -24.42 24.33
C VAL A 54 21.70 -25.38 23.40
N TYR A 55 21.09 -25.78 22.28
CA TYR A 55 21.77 -26.61 21.29
C TYR A 55 23.01 -25.93 20.71
N ALA A 56 22.96 -24.62 20.41
CA ALA A 56 24.11 -23.89 19.89
C ALA A 56 25.31 -23.91 20.86
N PHE A 57 25.05 -23.79 22.17
CA PHE A 57 26.08 -23.90 23.20
C PHE A 57 26.63 -25.32 23.33
N ILE A 58 25.77 -26.35 23.29
CA ILE A 58 26.19 -27.76 23.27
C ILE A 58 27.07 -28.04 22.05
N TRP A 59 26.68 -27.54 20.89
CA TRP A 59 27.44 -27.70 19.65
C TRP A 59 28.81 -27.02 19.73
N GLN A 60 28.89 -25.86 20.39
CA GLN A 60 30.17 -25.19 20.66
C GLN A 60 31.05 -26.01 21.63
N ALA A 61 30.49 -26.50 22.73
CA ALA A 61 31.21 -27.26 23.75
C ALA A 61 31.77 -28.57 23.21
N ARG A 62 31.04 -29.25 22.32
CA ARG A 62 31.48 -30.51 21.69
C ARG A 62 32.64 -30.35 20.71
N LYS A 63 33.06 -29.12 20.37
CA LYS A 63 34.12 -28.79 19.39
C LYS A 63 33.98 -29.50 18.03
N THR A 64 32.78 -30.00 17.71
CA THR A 64 32.50 -30.70 16.45
C THR A 64 32.28 -29.69 15.33
N ASN A 65 33.05 -29.78 14.25
CA ASN A 65 32.92 -28.92 13.07
C ASN A 65 32.28 -29.68 11.91
N ASN A 66 31.14 -30.34 12.15
CA ASN A 66 30.46 -31.13 11.14
C ASN A 66 29.60 -30.22 10.22
N PRO A 67 29.91 -30.10 8.91
CA PRO A 67 29.11 -29.29 7.99
C PRO A 67 27.67 -29.79 7.83
N SER A 68 27.40 -31.07 8.09
CA SER A 68 26.04 -31.61 7.99
C SER A 68 25.10 -31.02 9.05
N THR A 69 25.60 -30.74 10.26
CA THR A 69 24.81 -30.09 11.32
C THR A 69 24.38 -28.69 10.90
N LEU A 70 25.28 -27.90 10.30
CA LEU A 70 24.92 -26.60 9.76
C LEU A 70 23.89 -26.72 8.64
N ALA A 71 24.08 -27.68 7.72
CA ALA A 71 23.15 -27.92 6.63
C ALA A 71 21.75 -28.33 7.12
N PHE A 72 21.66 -29.08 8.22
CA PHE A 72 20.40 -29.43 8.88
C PHE A 72 19.65 -28.18 9.37
N TRP A 73 20.31 -27.32 10.15
CA TRP A 73 19.69 -26.09 10.66
C TRP A 73 19.29 -25.13 9.53
N GLN A 74 20.11 -25.02 8.49
CA GLN A 74 19.75 -24.26 7.28
C GLN A 74 18.57 -24.89 6.53
N GLY A 75 18.48 -26.22 6.49
CA GLY A 75 17.35 -26.95 5.92
C GLY A 75 16.06 -26.67 6.67
N LEU A 76 16.13 -26.58 8.00
CA LEU A 76 14.99 -26.29 8.86
C LEU A 76 14.50 -24.83 8.71
N ILE A 77 15.39 -23.84 8.61
CA ILE A 77 15.03 -22.45 8.24
C ILE A 77 14.29 -22.45 6.90
N ARG A 78 14.87 -23.12 5.89
CA ARG A 78 14.34 -23.18 4.53
C ARG A 78 12.95 -23.78 4.48
N TYR A 79 12.80 -24.93 5.14
CA TYR A 79 11.53 -25.65 5.20
C TYR A 79 10.48 -24.83 5.95
N GLY A 80 10.83 -24.24 7.09
CA GLY A 80 9.90 -23.41 7.86
C GLY A 80 9.38 -22.22 7.06
N VAL A 81 10.27 -21.45 6.41
CA VAL A 81 9.87 -20.33 5.54
C VAL A 81 9.02 -20.81 4.36
N ALA A 82 9.45 -21.87 3.66
CA ALA A 82 8.72 -22.38 2.51
C ALA A 82 7.32 -22.88 2.90
N PHE A 83 7.21 -23.63 3.99
CA PHE A 83 5.96 -24.18 4.50
C PHE A 83 4.99 -23.05 4.85
N ASP A 84 5.44 -22.08 5.64
CA ASP A 84 4.61 -20.98 6.13
C ASP A 84 4.07 -20.13 4.97
N LEU A 85 4.95 -19.79 4.02
CA LEU A 85 4.56 -19.01 2.84
C LEU A 85 3.66 -19.78 1.89
N ALA A 86 3.89 -21.08 1.69
CA ALA A 86 3.02 -21.91 0.88
C ALA A 86 1.62 -22.00 1.51
N GLU A 87 1.53 -22.18 2.82
CA GLU A 87 0.26 -22.27 3.54
C GLU A 87 -0.52 -20.94 3.50
N PHE A 88 0.14 -19.78 3.65
CA PHE A 88 -0.47 -18.47 3.39
C PHE A 88 -0.93 -18.30 1.94
N GLY A 89 -0.14 -18.77 0.97
CA GLY A 89 -0.52 -18.75 -0.44
C GLY A 89 -1.78 -19.59 -0.69
N TRP A 90 -1.84 -20.81 -0.16
CA TRP A 90 -3.03 -21.65 -0.28
C TRP A 90 -4.24 -21.04 0.42
N ALA A 91 -4.07 -20.45 1.60
CA ALA A 91 -5.15 -19.77 2.31
C ALA A 91 -5.79 -18.65 1.47
N LYS A 92 -5.00 -17.90 0.69
CA LYS A 92 -5.50 -16.87 -0.23
C LYS A 92 -6.29 -17.46 -1.40
N ILE A 93 -5.85 -18.57 -1.97
CA ILE A 93 -6.55 -19.25 -3.07
C ILE A 93 -7.87 -19.84 -2.57
N CYS A 94 -7.87 -20.44 -1.38
CA CYS A 94 -9.01 -21.10 -0.79
C CYS A 94 -10.01 -20.16 -0.10
N HIS A 95 -9.95 -18.84 -0.34
CA HIS A 95 -10.87 -17.86 0.27
C HIS A 95 -10.81 -17.80 1.82
N LEU A 96 -9.73 -18.31 2.42
CA LEU A 96 -9.53 -18.25 3.87
C LEU A 96 -8.87 -16.93 4.31
N GLN A 97 -8.43 -16.12 3.34
CA GLN A 97 -7.81 -14.81 3.53
C GLN A 97 -8.24 -13.85 2.44
N LEU A 98 -8.06 -12.55 2.71
CA LEU A 98 -8.36 -11.44 1.81
C LEU A 98 -9.88 -11.21 1.61
N GLU A 99 -10.69 -11.57 2.61
CA GLU A 99 -12.13 -11.37 2.57
C GLU A 99 -12.58 -10.28 3.53
N MET A 100 -13.55 -9.49 3.07
CA MET A 100 -14.14 -8.40 3.85
C MET A 100 -15.56 -8.81 4.30
N PRO A 101 -15.89 -8.71 5.60
CA PRO A 101 -17.24 -9.01 6.07
C PRO A 101 -18.30 -8.15 5.37
N MET A 102 -19.42 -8.76 4.98
CA MET A 102 -20.50 -8.03 4.28
C MET A 102 -20.99 -6.79 5.05
N SER A 103 -21.08 -6.86 6.37
CA SER A 103 -21.47 -5.73 7.22
C SER A 103 -20.54 -4.52 7.12
N LYS A 104 -19.27 -4.73 6.76
CA LYS A 104 -18.31 -3.65 6.54
C LYS A 104 -18.43 -3.04 5.14
N LEU A 105 -18.90 -3.80 4.16
CA LEU A 105 -19.14 -3.30 2.79
C LEU A 105 -20.30 -2.28 2.75
N ASP A 106 -21.24 -2.39 3.69
CA ASP A 106 -22.36 -1.44 3.83
C ASP A 106 -21.97 -0.10 4.46
N LEU A 107 -20.79 -0.02 5.08
CA LEU A 107 -20.31 1.22 5.70
C LEU A 107 -19.89 2.24 4.63
N PRO A 108 -20.12 3.54 4.86
CA PRO A 108 -19.63 4.56 3.95
C PRO A 108 -18.10 4.57 3.95
N TYR A 109 -17.48 4.84 2.79
CA TYR A 109 -16.03 4.77 2.60
C TYR A 109 -15.22 5.66 3.58
N ASN A 110 -15.82 6.76 4.06
CA ASN A 110 -15.20 7.65 5.04
C ASN A 110 -15.13 7.07 6.47
N ALA A 111 -15.84 5.97 6.73
CA ALA A 111 -15.82 5.25 8.01
C ALA A 111 -14.81 4.09 8.01
N PHE A 112 -14.16 3.79 6.88
CA PHE A 112 -13.18 2.71 6.79
C PHE A 112 -11.92 3.08 7.56
N SER A 113 -11.50 2.19 8.46
CA SER A 113 -10.16 2.23 9.03
C SER A 113 -9.11 1.87 7.97
N PRO A 114 -7.80 2.13 8.21
CA PRO A 114 -6.75 1.68 7.30
C PRO A 114 -6.84 0.18 6.98
N SER A 115 -7.06 -0.67 7.98
CA SER A 115 -7.19 -2.11 7.75
C SER A 115 -8.43 -2.46 6.91
N ASP A 116 -9.56 -1.78 7.13
CA ASP A 116 -10.76 -1.95 6.31
C ASP A 116 -10.49 -1.61 4.83
N LEU A 117 -9.72 -0.55 4.55
CA LEU A 117 -9.31 -0.19 3.18
C LEU A 117 -8.47 -1.29 2.53
N PHE A 118 -7.51 -1.85 3.28
CA PHE A 118 -6.67 -2.95 2.81
C PHE A 118 -7.53 -4.17 2.46
N TRP A 119 -8.37 -4.65 3.39
CA TRP A 119 -9.17 -5.85 3.17
C TRP A 119 -10.19 -5.65 2.04
N ASN A 120 -10.82 -4.48 1.95
CA ASN A 120 -11.74 -4.16 0.86
C ASN A 120 -11.06 -4.12 -0.52
N PHE A 121 -9.83 -3.59 -0.59
CA PHE A 121 -9.07 -3.58 -1.86
C PHE A 121 -8.75 -5.00 -2.34
N PHE A 122 -8.28 -5.87 -1.45
CA PHE A 122 -7.91 -7.23 -1.81
C PHE A 122 -9.12 -8.15 -2.01
N SER A 123 -10.24 -7.91 -1.31
CA SER A 123 -11.47 -8.70 -1.49
C SER A 123 -12.15 -8.42 -2.84
N PHE A 124 -11.96 -7.22 -3.39
CA PHE A 124 -12.58 -6.84 -4.66
C PHE A 124 -12.07 -7.68 -5.85
N SER A 125 -10.78 -8.04 -5.88
CA SER A 125 -10.16 -8.75 -7.01
C SER A 125 -9.53 -10.07 -6.59
N TYR A 126 -10.33 -11.14 -6.63
CA TYR A 126 -9.86 -12.49 -6.33
C TYR A 126 -8.71 -12.94 -7.24
N GLN A 127 -8.77 -12.61 -8.54
CA GLN A 127 -7.73 -12.98 -9.51
C GLN A 127 -6.38 -12.36 -9.14
N PHE A 128 -6.38 -11.11 -8.66
CA PHE A 128 -5.16 -10.46 -8.19
C PHE A 128 -4.58 -11.17 -6.95
N GLY A 129 -5.44 -11.53 -5.99
CA GLY A 129 -5.07 -12.35 -4.83
C GLY A 129 -4.44 -13.70 -5.23
N CYS A 130 -5.02 -14.38 -6.22
CA CYS A 130 -4.50 -15.65 -6.75
C CYS A 130 -3.12 -15.52 -7.39
N ILE A 131 -2.85 -14.43 -8.13
CA ILE A 131 -1.53 -14.21 -8.74
C ILE A 131 -0.47 -14.02 -7.64
N ILE A 132 -0.77 -13.24 -6.60
CA ILE A 132 0.14 -13.05 -5.46
C ILE A 132 0.38 -14.39 -4.76
N ALA A 133 -0.67 -15.17 -4.53
CA ALA A 133 -0.57 -16.49 -3.91
C ALA A 133 0.28 -17.46 -4.75
N ALA A 134 0.09 -17.48 -6.07
CA ALA A 134 0.86 -18.33 -6.97
C ALA A 134 2.35 -17.96 -6.95
N LEU A 135 2.70 -16.67 -6.96
CA LEU A 135 4.09 -16.21 -6.83
C LEU A 135 4.69 -16.61 -5.48
N GLN A 136 3.90 -16.49 -4.41
CA GLN A 136 4.32 -16.88 -3.06
C GLN A 136 4.59 -18.39 -2.96
N ILE A 137 3.69 -19.23 -3.47
CA ILE A 137 3.85 -20.70 -3.50
C ILE A 137 5.00 -21.10 -4.41
N ALA A 138 5.11 -20.53 -5.61
CA ALA A 138 6.20 -20.81 -6.54
C ALA A 138 7.56 -20.44 -5.92
N GLY A 139 7.67 -19.25 -5.31
CA GLY A 139 8.86 -18.83 -4.59
C GLY A 139 9.22 -19.77 -3.44
N ALA A 140 8.24 -20.21 -2.65
CA ALA A 140 8.41 -21.17 -1.56
C ALA A 140 8.90 -22.54 -2.06
N MET A 141 8.31 -23.07 -3.13
CA MET A 141 8.75 -24.32 -3.76
C MET A 141 10.18 -24.21 -4.28
N LEU A 142 10.50 -23.13 -5.00
CA LEU A 142 11.85 -22.89 -5.53
C LEU A 142 12.89 -22.75 -4.43
N LEU A 143 12.51 -22.24 -3.25
CA LEU A 143 13.38 -22.11 -2.09
C LEU A 143 13.88 -23.47 -1.59
N LEU A 144 13.07 -24.53 -1.70
CA LEU A 144 13.39 -25.89 -1.23
C LEU A 144 14.53 -26.52 -2.05
N PHE A 145 14.54 -26.34 -3.37
CA PHE A 145 15.55 -26.95 -4.24
C PHE A 145 16.88 -26.18 -4.21
N GLN A 146 17.99 -26.90 -4.04
CA GLN A 146 19.33 -26.32 -3.94
C GLN A 146 19.71 -25.46 -5.17
N ARG A 147 19.28 -25.89 -6.37
CA ARG A 147 19.62 -25.21 -7.64
C ARG A 147 18.82 -23.92 -7.84
N THR A 148 17.55 -23.89 -7.45
CA THR A 148 16.65 -22.75 -7.68
C THR A 148 16.47 -21.85 -6.46
N ARG A 149 17.13 -22.16 -5.34
CA ARG A 149 17.01 -21.40 -4.09
C ARG A 149 17.14 -19.89 -4.27
N LEU A 150 18.15 -19.44 -5.02
CA LEU A 150 18.39 -18.01 -5.26
C LEU A 150 17.22 -17.35 -6.02
N LEU A 151 16.65 -18.05 -6.99
CA LEU A 151 15.46 -17.61 -7.72
C LEU A 151 14.26 -17.47 -6.78
N GLY A 152 14.04 -18.45 -5.91
CA GLY A 152 13.01 -18.40 -4.86
C GLY A 152 13.19 -17.20 -3.93
N VAL A 153 14.42 -16.94 -3.47
CA VAL A 153 14.75 -15.75 -2.66
C VAL A 153 14.41 -14.44 -3.38
N PHE A 154 14.74 -14.31 -4.67
CA PHE A 154 14.44 -13.11 -5.44
C PHE A 154 12.95 -12.89 -5.71
N ILE A 155 12.15 -13.95 -5.74
CA ILE A 155 10.69 -13.86 -5.81
C ILE A 155 10.10 -13.49 -4.44
N LEU A 156 10.55 -14.17 -3.39
CA LEU A 156 9.96 -14.06 -2.05
C LEU A 156 10.33 -12.75 -1.33
N LEU A 157 11.56 -12.24 -1.47
CA LEU A 157 11.97 -11.02 -0.78
C LEU A 157 11.12 -9.78 -1.12
N PRO A 158 10.92 -9.39 -2.39
CA PRO A 158 10.08 -8.23 -2.70
C PRO A 158 8.62 -8.46 -2.31
N LEU A 159 8.13 -9.70 -2.41
CA LEU A 159 6.78 -10.07 -2.00
C LEU A 159 6.60 -9.92 -0.48
N LEU A 160 7.52 -10.46 0.32
CA LEU A 160 7.52 -10.32 1.78
C LEU A 160 7.73 -8.87 2.23
N ALA A 161 8.59 -8.11 1.55
CA ALA A 161 8.77 -6.70 1.84
C ALA A 161 7.47 -5.92 1.60
N ASN A 162 6.76 -6.19 0.50
CA ASN A 162 5.46 -5.56 0.25
C ASN A 162 4.43 -5.96 1.32
N ILE A 163 4.32 -7.24 1.69
CA ILE A 163 3.42 -7.71 2.76
C ILE A 163 3.74 -6.99 4.07
N LEU A 164 5.01 -6.97 4.49
CA LEU A 164 5.44 -6.34 5.73
C LEU A 164 5.13 -4.83 5.77
N LEU A 165 5.38 -4.11 4.66
CA LEU A 165 5.06 -2.69 4.58
C LEU A 165 3.56 -2.46 4.63
N MET A 166 2.77 -3.27 3.93
CA MET A 166 1.31 -3.18 3.98
C MET A 166 0.80 -3.44 5.40
N ASP A 167 1.30 -4.47 6.10
CA ASP A 167 0.90 -4.78 7.47
C ASP A 167 1.17 -3.63 8.45
N ILE A 168 2.29 -2.92 8.25
CA ILE A 168 2.68 -1.75 9.05
C ILE A 168 1.81 -0.54 8.73
N PHE A 169 1.72 -0.14 7.45
CA PHE A 169 1.03 1.10 7.06
C PHE A 169 -0.48 1.01 7.16
N TYR A 170 -1.07 -0.17 6.96
CA TYR A 170 -2.50 -0.41 7.10
C TYR A 170 -2.89 -0.96 8.49
N GLN A 171 -1.94 -1.01 9.44
CA GLN A 171 -2.19 -1.35 10.84
C GLN A 171 -2.94 -2.68 11.02
N ILE A 172 -2.57 -3.70 10.24
CA ILE A 172 -3.27 -4.99 10.21
C ILE A 172 -3.16 -5.72 11.57
N GLY A 173 -2.00 -5.66 12.20
CA GLY A 173 -1.81 -6.16 13.56
C GLY A 173 -0.35 -6.48 13.90
N TYR A 174 0.05 -6.19 15.14
CA TYR A 174 1.43 -6.36 15.60
C TYR A 174 1.95 -7.79 15.43
N SER A 175 1.13 -8.80 15.76
CA SER A 175 1.53 -10.21 15.65
C SER A 175 1.85 -10.63 14.21
N VAL A 176 1.12 -10.08 13.23
CA VAL A 176 1.32 -10.41 11.80
C VAL A 176 2.60 -9.76 11.30
N VAL A 177 2.85 -8.49 11.68
CA VAL A 177 4.09 -7.76 11.36
C VAL A 177 5.32 -8.51 11.89
N VAL A 178 5.29 -8.96 13.16
CA VAL A 178 6.40 -9.73 13.75
C VAL A 178 6.62 -11.05 12.99
N HIS A 179 5.55 -11.76 12.65
CA HIS A 179 5.62 -13.02 11.91
C HIS A 179 6.23 -12.82 10.52
N ALA A 180 5.75 -11.83 9.76
CA ALA A 180 6.28 -11.48 8.44
C ALA A 180 7.76 -11.07 8.51
N ALA A 181 8.16 -10.32 9.55
CA ALA A 181 9.56 -9.95 9.77
C ALA A 181 10.47 -11.16 10.03
N ILE A 182 10.01 -12.16 10.80
CA ILE A 182 10.75 -13.41 11.03
C ILE A 182 10.94 -14.18 9.71
N MET A 183 9.90 -14.30 8.88
CA MET A 183 9.99 -14.96 7.58
C MET A 183 10.90 -14.19 6.60
N MET A 184 10.85 -12.86 6.65
CA MET A 184 11.76 -11.99 5.88
C MET A 184 13.21 -12.18 6.32
N ALA A 185 13.49 -12.26 7.62
CA ALA A 185 14.83 -12.54 8.13
C ALA A 185 15.35 -13.92 7.69
N GLY A 186 14.49 -14.94 7.69
CA GLY A 186 14.80 -16.28 7.16
C GLY A 186 15.16 -16.27 5.68
N THR A 187 14.41 -15.51 4.88
CA THR A 187 14.66 -15.37 3.44
C THR A 187 15.94 -14.56 3.17
N LEU A 188 16.16 -13.48 3.91
CA LEU A 188 17.35 -12.62 3.81
C LEU A 188 18.63 -13.37 4.20
N TYR A 189 18.55 -14.28 5.18
CA TYR A 189 19.68 -15.13 5.55
C TYR A 189 20.24 -15.93 4.36
N PHE A 190 19.37 -16.47 3.49
CA PHE A 190 19.84 -17.16 2.28
C PHE A 190 20.45 -16.22 1.24
N LEU A 191 19.94 -14.99 1.12
CA LEU A 191 20.55 -13.97 0.27
C LEU A 191 21.97 -13.63 0.75
N ILE A 192 22.14 -13.43 2.06
CA ILE A 192 23.42 -13.08 2.68
C ILE A 192 24.46 -14.20 2.47
N ILE A 193 24.05 -15.46 2.64
CA ILE A 193 24.96 -16.60 2.43
C ILE A 193 25.43 -16.69 0.97
N GLU A 194 24.56 -16.38 0.03
CA GLU A 194 24.86 -16.43 -1.41
C GLU A 194 25.43 -15.10 -1.94
N PHE A 195 25.66 -14.10 -1.09
CA PHE A 195 26.05 -12.76 -1.51
C PHE A 195 27.34 -12.74 -2.33
N ASN A 196 28.32 -13.57 -1.99
CA ASN A 196 29.56 -13.68 -2.76
C ASN A 196 29.32 -14.17 -4.19
N ARG A 197 28.44 -15.18 -4.36
CA ARG A 197 28.04 -15.70 -5.66
C ARG A 197 27.27 -14.66 -6.47
N ILE A 198 26.41 -13.89 -5.82
CA ILE A 198 25.68 -12.78 -6.44
C ILE A 198 26.65 -11.68 -6.91
N LYS A 199 27.60 -11.29 -6.06
CA LYS A 199 28.61 -10.29 -6.37
C LYS A 199 29.46 -10.71 -7.56
N GLU A 200 29.91 -11.96 -7.58
CA GLU A 200 30.66 -12.51 -8.70
C GLU A 200 29.83 -12.49 -9.99
N PHE A 201 28.56 -12.92 -9.93
CA PHE A 201 27.67 -12.89 -11.07
C PHE A 201 27.50 -11.47 -11.66
N PHE A 202 27.26 -10.45 -10.83
CA PHE A 202 27.02 -9.08 -11.31
C PHE A 202 28.28 -8.30 -11.70
N PHE A 203 29.41 -8.52 -11.02
CA PHE A 203 30.60 -7.70 -11.19
C PHE A 203 31.76 -8.40 -11.91
N ALA A 204 31.83 -9.74 -11.90
CA ALA A 204 32.93 -10.49 -12.51
C ALA A 204 32.54 -11.16 -13.84
N THR A 205 31.25 -11.40 -14.09
CA THR A 205 30.81 -11.99 -15.35
C THR A 205 31.11 -11.06 -16.53
N THR A 206 31.87 -11.56 -17.50
CA THR A 206 32.19 -10.83 -18.73
C THR A 206 30.92 -10.61 -19.56
N ASN A 207 30.66 -9.35 -19.90
CA ASN A 207 29.55 -8.98 -20.77
C ASN A 207 29.73 -9.60 -22.16
N ARG A 208 28.78 -10.43 -22.59
CA ARG A 208 28.78 -11.04 -23.94
C ARG A 208 28.05 -10.22 -24.99
N LEU A 209 27.49 -9.08 -24.60
CA LEU A 209 26.75 -8.19 -25.48
C LEU A 209 27.71 -7.25 -26.22
N PRO A 210 27.48 -6.98 -27.53
CA PRO A 210 28.30 -6.03 -28.28
C PRO A 210 28.21 -4.64 -27.64
N GLY A 211 29.37 -4.06 -27.35
CA GLY A 211 29.46 -2.75 -26.72
C GLY A 211 29.34 -1.62 -27.74
N LEU A 212 28.46 -0.65 -27.48
CA LEU A 212 28.46 0.62 -28.22
C LEU A 212 29.67 1.48 -27.79
N HIS A 213 30.47 1.89 -28.78
CA HIS A 213 31.65 2.73 -28.61
C HIS A 213 31.26 4.22 -28.57
N PHE A 214 30.79 4.67 -27.41
CA PHE A 214 30.63 6.09 -27.10
C PHE A 214 31.70 6.57 -26.12
N SER A 215 32.02 7.87 -26.15
CA SER A 215 32.89 8.50 -25.15
C SER A 215 32.29 8.37 -23.74
N ARG A 216 33.15 8.40 -22.71
CA ARG A 216 32.73 8.27 -21.31
C ARG A 216 31.65 9.30 -20.95
N TYR A 217 31.78 10.52 -21.46
CA TYR A 217 30.86 11.62 -21.20
C TYR A 217 29.49 11.39 -21.84
N VAL A 218 29.42 10.90 -23.09
CA VAL A 218 28.14 10.58 -23.75
C VAL A 218 27.40 9.47 -22.99
N LYS A 219 28.09 8.42 -22.54
CA LYS A 219 27.50 7.36 -21.71
C LYS A 219 26.95 7.91 -20.38
N LEU A 220 27.66 8.86 -19.76
CA LEU A 220 27.21 9.51 -18.54
C LEU A 220 25.96 10.35 -18.79
N ILE A 221 25.95 11.17 -19.85
CA ILE A 221 24.82 12.01 -20.22
C ILE A 221 23.56 11.15 -20.46
N ILE A 222 23.67 10.05 -21.20
CA ILE A 222 22.54 9.13 -21.45
C ILE A 222 22.03 8.49 -20.15
N ARG A 223 22.91 8.13 -19.21
CA ARG A 223 22.48 7.57 -17.91
C ARG A 223 21.76 8.60 -17.06
N LEU A 224 22.28 9.83 -17.03
CA LEU A 224 21.69 10.92 -16.28
C LEU A 224 20.38 11.41 -16.92
N SER A 225 20.26 11.35 -18.25
CA SER A 225 19.06 11.81 -18.96
C SER A 225 17.80 11.05 -18.57
N ILE A 226 17.92 9.77 -18.18
CA ILE A 226 16.80 8.96 -17.67
C ILE A 226 16.18 9.58 -16.40
N ILE A 227 16.95 10.31 -15.61
CA ILE A 227 16.47 10.98 -14.40
C ILE A 227 16.06 12.41 -14.72
N TYR A 228 16.94 13.17 -15.39
CA TYR A 228 16.73 14.61 -15.58
C TYR A 228 15.69 14.96 -16.63
N ILE A 229 15.56 14.21 -17.73
CA ILE A 229 14.54 14.51 -18.75
C ILE A 229 13.13 14.35 -18.17
N PRO A 230 12.75 13.22 -17.53
CA PRO A 230 11.43 13.13 -16.91
C PRO A 230 11.20 14.19 -15.83
N LEU A 231 12.20 14.50 -15.01
CA LEU A 231 12.08 15.53 -13.98
C LEU A 231 11.85 16.92 -14.59
N LEU A 232 12.53 17.25 -15.68
CA LEU A 232 12.31 18.48 -16.43
C LEU A 232 10.91 18.51 -17.06
N LEU A 233 10.46 17.42 -17.69
CA LEU A 233 9.11 17.31 -18.27
C LEU A 233 8.02 17.46 -17.19
N ILE A 234 8.23 16.91 -16.00
CA ILE A 234 7.32 17.05 -14.86
C ILE A 234 7.38 18.47 -14.29
N ALA A 235 8.56 19.08 -14.19
CA ALA A 235 8.70 20.47 -13.73
C ALA A 235 8.05 21.48 -14.70
N MET A 236 8.04 21.16 -16.00
CA MET A 236 7.30 21.91 -17.01
C MET A 236 5.80 21.64 -16.96
N HIS A 237 5.36 20.47 -16.47
CA HIS A 237 3.96 20.22 -16.16
C HIS A 237 3.56 21.08 -14.94
N GLY A 238 2.70 22.07 -15.17
CA GLY A 238 2.16 22.90 -14.09
C GLY A 238 1.50 22.06 -12.98
N LYS A 239 1.33 22.66 -11.80
CA LYS A 239 0.70 22.00 -10.66
C LYS A 239 -0.68 21.45 -11.04
N VAL A 240 -1.00 20.25 -10.52
CA VAL A 240 -2.31 19.59 -10.72
C VAL A 240 -3.44 20.45 -10.17
N ASP A 241 -3.19 21.14 -9.06
CA ASP A 241 -4.06 22.16 -8.50
C ASP A 241 -3.55 23.57 -8.83
N LYS A 242 -4.28 24.26 -9.70
CA LYS A 242 -3.97 25.63 -10.11
C LYS A 242 -4.50 26.68 -9.13
N TYR A 243 -5.47 26.34 -8.30
CA TYR A 243 -6.18 27.27 -7.41
C TYR A 243 -6.36 26.67 -6.01
N PRO A 244 -5.27 26.37 -5.29
CA PRO A 244 -5.33 25.71 -3.98
C PRO A 244 -6.11 26.52 -2.93
N GLU A 245 -6.23 27.84 -3.08
CA GLU A 245 -7.07 28.68 -2.24
C GLU A 245 -8.58 28.39 -2.41
N LEU A 246 -9.00 27.98 -3.62
CA LEU A 246 -10.38 27.63 -3.94
C LEU A 246 -10.67 26.15 -3.73
N THR A 247 -9.68 25.27 -3.88
CA THR A 247 -9.89 23.83 -3.81
C THR A 247 -10.43 23.41 -2.44
N GLY A 248 -11.53 22.66 -2.45
CA GLY A 248 -12.18 22.16 -1.25
C GLY A 248 -13.67 21.91 -1.40
N LYS A 249 -14.26 21.46 -0.30
CA LYS A 249 -15.70 21.24 -0.12
C LYS A 249 -16.32 22.47 0.51
N TYR A 250 -17.42 22.95 -0.07
CA TYR A 250 -18.16 24.12 0.40
C TYR A 250 -19.63 23.80 0.61
N GLU A 251 -20.14 24.19 1.76
CA GLU A 251 -21.57 24.12 2.10
C GLU A 251 -22.26 25.42 1.67
N VAL A 252 -23.42 25.31 1.03
CA VAL A 252 -24.24 26.46 0.65
C VAL A 252 -25.01 26.96 1.86
N LYS A 253 -24.74 28.19 2.30
CA LYS A 253 -25.46 28.84 3.42
C LYS A 253 -26.61 29.71 2.95
N GLN A 254 -26.47 30.30 1.78
CA GLN A 254 -27.49 31.16 1.20
C GLN A 254 -27.47 30.99 -0.31
N LEU A 255 -28.66 30.85 -0.90
CA LEU A 255 -28.87 30.76 -2.34
C LEU A 255 -29.98 31.73 -2.71
N SER A 256 -29.69 32.65 -3.63
CA SER A 256 -30.68 33.52 -4.24
C SER A 256 -30.71 33.25 -5.73
N VAL A 257 -31.89 32.98 -6.29
CA VAL A 257 -32.10 32.81 -7.73
C VAL A 257 -33.09 33.89 -8.19
N ASN A 258 -32.70 34.69 -9.19
CA ASN A 258 -33.49 35.83 -9.67
C ASN A 258 -33.97 36.75 -8.53
N GLN A 259 -33.06 37.05 -7.59
CA GLN A 259 -33.30 37.87 -6.39
C GLN A 259 -34.28 37.27 -5.35
N GLN A 260 -34.77 36.04 -5.56
CA GLN A 260 -35.58 35.33 -4.57
C GLN A 260 -34.69 34.40 -3.73
N LEU A 261 -34.80 34.56 -2.40
CA LEU A 261 -34.08 33.73 -1.42
C LEU A 261 -34.70 32.34 -1.33
N LEU A 262 -33.90 31.32 -1.62
CA LEU A 262 -34.28 29.92 -1.47
C LEU A 262 -33.77 29.42 -0.11
N TYR A 263 -34.71 29.14 0.79
CA TYR A 263 -34.41 28.55 2.10
C TYR A 263 -34.38 27.02 2.03
N HIS A 264 -33.57 26.41 2.91
CA HIS A 264 -33.32 24.97 3.01
C HIS A 264 -34.56 24.11 3.37
N ASN A 265 -35.75 24.71 3.49
CA ASN A 265 -36.95 24.12 4.08
C ASN A 265 -38.02 23.64 3.08
N THR A 266 -37.77 23.70 1.77
CA THR A 266 -38.70 23.08 0.80
C THR A 266 -38.26 21.65 0.50
N CYS A 267 -39.21 20.71 0.46
CA CYS A 267 -39.00 19.32 0.01
C CYS A 267 -38.69 19.22 -1.49
N GLU A 268 -38.21 20.31 -2.10
CA GLU A 268 -37.90 20.38 -3.51
C GLU A 268 -36.53 19.77 -3.77
N ASP A 269 -36.54 18.83 -4.71
CA ASP A 269 -35.45 17.91 -5.02
C ASP A 269 -34.27 18.54 -5.80
N SER A 270 -34.23 19.88 -5.87
CA SER A 270 -33.40 20.67 -6.77
C SER A 270 -32.60 21.80 -6.09
N ILE A 271 -32.49 21.80 -4.76
CA ILE A 271 -31.77 22.85 -4.02
C ILE A 271 -30.27 22.55 -4.01
N LEU A 272 -29.45 23.54 -4.38
CA LEU A 272 -27.99 23.41 -4.31
C LEU A 272 -27.54 23.41 -2.85
N THR A 273 -26.89 22.33 -2.43
CA THR A 273 -26.48 22.12 -1.02
C THR A 273 -24.98 22.17 -0.81
N MET A 274 -24.22 21.64 -1.77
CA MET A 274 -22.76 21.56 -1.70
C MET A 274 -22.14 21.95 -3.03
N VAL A 275 -21.05 22.68 -2.96
CA VAL A 275 -20.18 23.01 -4.09
C VAL A 275 -18.79 22.48 -3.81
N TYR A 276 -18.19 21.82 -4.80
CA TYR A 276 -16.83 21.34 -4.75
C TYR A 276 -16.02 22.05 -5.82
N PHE A 277 -14.88 22.60 -5.43
CA PHE A 277 -13.81 22.97 -6.33
C PHE A 277 -12.71 21.92 -6.16
N ASP A 278 -12.40 21.22 -7.23
CA ASP A 278 -11.54 20.03 -7.22
C ASP A 278 -10.28 20.26 -8.06
N ILE A 279 -9.31 19.37 -7.88
CA ILE A 279 -8.07 19.35 -8.65
C ILE A 279 -8.35 19.27 -10.15
N LYS A 280 -7.38 19.70 -10.98
CA LYS A 280 -7.54 19.79 -12.45
C LYS A 280 -8.73 20.65 -12.88
N ASN A 281 -9.05 21.68 -12.11
CA ASN A 281 -10.16 22.60 -12.34
C ASN A 281 -11.54 21.94 -12.34
N GLY A 282 -11.72 20.83 -11.62
CA GLY A 282 -13.03 20.19 -11.47
C GLY A 282 -13.99 21.08 -10.67
N CYS A 283 -15.26 21.10 -11.05
CA CYS A 283 -16.32 21.73 -10.26
C CYS A 283 -17.51 20.79 -10.18
N VAL A 284 -18.06 20.62 -8.97
CA VAL A 284 -19.25 19.79 -8.75
C VAL A 284 -20.28 20.57 -7.95
N PHE A 285 -21.49 20.66 -8.49
CA PHE A 285 -22.66 21.17 -7.79
C PHE A 285 -23.53 19.98 -7.38
N GLN A 286 -23.78 19.83 -6.07
CA GLN A 286 -24.58 18.74 -5.53
C GLN A 286 -25.91 19.26 -4.98
N PHE A 287 -27.00 18.57 -5.35
CA PHE A 287 -28.37 18.98 -5.04
C PHE A 287 -29.04 17.97 -4.13
N ASN A 288 -29.23 18.33 -2.85
CA ASN A 288 -29.76 17.51 -1.73
C ASN A 288 -29.05 16.17 -1.46
N THR A 289 -28.87 15.32 -2.48
CA THR A 289 -28.35 13.95 -2.41
C THR A 289 -27.03 13.80 -3.16
N PRO A 290 -26.16 12.85 -2.76
CA PRO A 290 -24.89 12.58 -3.45
C PRO A 290 -25.01 12.11 -4.90
N THR A 291 -26.17 11.61 -5.32
CA THR A 291 -26.40 11.09 -6.68
C THR A 291 -26.80 12.19 -7.66
N LYS A 292 -27.43 13.27 -7.18
CA LYS A 292 -27.82 14.42 -8.00
C LYS A 292 -26.70 15.45 -8.03
N ARG A 293 -25.87 15.36 -9.07
CA ARG A 293 -24.68 16.21 -9.24
C ARG A 293 -24.59 16.77 -10.65
N TRP A 294 -24.13 18.01 -10.75
CA TRP A 294 -23.61 18.56 -11.99
C TRP A 294 -22.10 18.61 -11.89
N ASN A 295 -21.45 17.85 -12.76
CA ASN A 295 -20.00 17.79 -12.87
C ASN A 295 -19.57 18.68 -14.04
N GLY A 296 -18.53 19.47 -13.82
CA GLY A 296 -18.02 20.40 -14.81
C GLY A 296 -16.57 20.76 -14.56
N THR A 297 -16.08 21.67 -15.38
CA THR A 297 -14.75 22.27 -15.24
C THR A 297 -14.89 23.78 -15.15
N PHE A 298 -14.13 24.40 -14.26
CA PHE A 298 -14.10 25.84 -14.14
C PHE A 298 -12.85 26.46 -14.76
N SER A 299 -12.97 27.71 -15.21
CA SER A 299 -11.85 28.57 -15.57
C SER A 299 -11.98 29.88 -14.81
N LYS A 300 -10.89 30.33 -14.21
CA LYS A 300 -10.85 31.58 -13.44
C LYS A 300 -9.84 32.53 -14.08
N ASP A 301 -10.30 33.75 -14.34
CA ASP A 301 -9.48 34.89 -14.72
C ASP A 301 -9.76 36.04 -13.74
N ASN A 302 -8.78 36.37 -12.89
CA ASN A 302 -8.96 37.22 -11.71
C ASN A 302 -10.15 36.78 -10.84
N ASN A 303 -11.17 37.62 -10.68
CA ASN A 303 -12.39 37.27 -9.96
C ASN A 303 -13.49 36.71 -10.87
N GLN A 304 -13.31 36.70 -12.19
CA GLN A 304 -14.30 36.11 -13.10
C GLN A 304 -14.16 34.58 -13.09
N LEU A 305 -15.29 33.91 -12.90
CA LEU A 305 -15.39 32.47 -12.87
C LEU A 305 -16.38 32.01 -13.94
N LYS A 306 -15.93 31.09 -14.79
CA LYS A 306 -16.76 30.42 -15.78
C LYS A 306 -16.78 28.93 -15.51
N ILE A 307 -17.96 28.30 -15.48
CA ILE A 307 -18.12 26.86 -15.24
C ILE A 307 -18.86 26.23 -16.41
N ASN A 308 -18.20 25.27 -17.05
CA ASN A 308 -18.77 24.48 -18.14
C ASN A 308 -19.12 23.08 -17.61
N TRP A 309 -20.35 22.64 -17.81
CA TRP A 309 -20.85 21.36 -17.31
C TRP A 309 -20.61 20.24 -18.32
N SER A 310 -20.05 19.12 -17.86
CA SER A 310 -19.83 17.92 -18.68
C SER A 310 -20.93 16.88 -18.47
N ALA A 311 -21.53 16.85 -17.27
CA ALA A 311 -22.65 15.98 -16.94
C ALA A 311 -23.57 16.68 -15.92
N PRO A 312 -24.84 16.97 -16.25
CA PRO A 312 -25.51 16.76 -17.54
C PRO A 312 -25.01 17.73 -18.62
N LYS A 313 -25.03 17.31 -19.91
CA LYS A 313 -24.52 18.11 -21.04
C LYS A 313 -25.38 19.33 -21.39
N ASP A 314 -26.67 19.28 -21.08
CA ASP A 314 -27.64 20.30 -21.50
C ASP A 314 -27.75 21.47 -20.51
N LYS A 315 -26.80 21.59 -19.58
CA LYS A 315 -26.82 22.65 -18.57
C LYS A 315 -26.15 23.93 -19.08
N PRO A 316 -26.78 25.10 -18.88
CA PRO A 316 -26.21 26.35 -19.33
C PRO A 316 -24.92 26.67 -18.57
N VAL A 317 -23.99 27.31 -19.26
CA VAL A 317 -22.71 27.76 -18.68
C VAL A 317 -22.99 28.77 -17.57
N PHE A 318 -22.29 28.60 -16.44
CA PHE A 318 -22.26 29.63 -15.41
C PHE A 318 -21.18 30.66 -15.76
N ASN A 319 -21.54 31.94 -15.80
CA ASN A 319 -20.60 33.05 -15.91
C ASN A 319 -20.84 34.01 -14.76
N GLY A 320 -19.84 34.19 -13.91
CA GLY A 320 -19.99 35.04 -12.74
C GLY A 320 -18.68 35.51 -12.16
N THR A 321 -18.76 35.94 -10.91
CA THR A 321 -17.63 36.37 -10.11
C THR A 321 -17.55 35.53 -8.84
N ILE A 322 -16.31 35.30 -8.40
CA ILE A 322 -16.01 34.68 -7.12
C ILE A 322 -15.24 35.67 -6.26
N SER A 323 -15.74 35.94 -5.05
CA SER A 323 -15.09 36.80 -4.08
C SER A 323 -14.90 36.09 -2.74
N THR A 324 -13.76 36.34 -2.12
CA THR A 324 -13.49 35.91 -0.73
C THR A 324 -14.05 36.96 0.22
N SER A 325 -14.83 36.55 1.21
CA SER A 325 -15.27 37.45 2.28
C SER A 325 -14.16 37.62 3.33
N ASN A 326 -14.29 38.63 4.21
CA ASN A 326 -13.38 38.84 5.35
C ASN A 326 -13.39 37.66 6.34
N ASP A 327 -14.46 36.86 6.34
CA ASP A 327 -14.56 35.66 7.16
C ASP A 327 -13.78 34.49 6.53
N PRO A 328 -12.89 33.82 7.30
CA PRO A 328 -12.08 32.73 6.78
C PRO A 328 -12.93 31.57 6.26
N GLY A 329 -12.68 31.18 5.01
CA GLY A 329 -13.39 30.08 4.36
C GLY A 329 -14.75 30.43 3.77
N LYS A 330 -15.20 31.70 3.85
CA LYS A 330 -16.40 32.16 3.13
C LYS A 330 -16.07 32.60 1.72
N LEU A 331 -16.78 32.04 0.75
CA LEU A 331 -16.75 32.45 -0.66
C LEU A 331 -18.14 32.91 -1.08
N MET A 332 -18.20 33.91 -1.95
CA MET A 332 -19.43 34.36 -2.58
C MET A 332 -19.30 34.16 -4.08
N LEU A 333 -20.29 33.52 -4.67
CA LEU A 333 -20.36 33.21 -6.10
C LEU A 333 -21.61 33.90 -6.66
N ALA A 334 -21.42 34.91 -7.50
CA ALA A 334 -22.48 35.77 -8.01
C ALA A 334 -22.39 35.85 -9.53
N GLY A 335 -23.44 35.52 -10.27
CA GLY A 335 -23.39 35.51 -11.73
C GLY A 335 -24.66 35.03 -12.42
N MET A 336 -24.55 34.74 -13.71
CA MET A 336 -25.64 34.19 -14.51
C MET A 336 -25.42 32.72 -14.81
N LEU A 337 -26.45 31.91 -14.59
CA LEU A 337 -26.55 30.53 -15.05
C LEU A 337 -27.57 30.50 -16.20
N GLY A 338 -27.10 30.65 -17.43
CA GLY A 338 -27.98 30.83 -18.59
C GLY A 338 -28.69 32.18 -18.53
N LYS A 339 -30.00 32.18 -18.22
CA LYS A 339 -30.81 33.40 -18.07
C LYS A 339 -31.08 33.78 -16.62
N ASP A 340 -30.78 32.89 -15.67
CA ASP A 340 -31.09 33.08 -14.27
C ASP A 340 -29.91 33.73 -13.54
N SER A 341 -30.17 34.77 -12.74
CA SER A 341 -29.19 35.37 -11.83
C SER A 341 -29.07 34.49 -10.59
N ILE A 342 -27.84 34.11 -10.22
CA ILE A 342 -27.57 33.25 -9.06
C ILE A 342 -26.54 33.92 -8.17
N ASP A 343 -26.88 34.07 -6.90
CA ASP A 343 -25.97 34.48 -5.83
C ASP A 343 -25.91 33.38 -4.76
N VAL A 344 -24.71 32.86 -4.51
CA VAL A 344 -24.46 31.77 -3.57
C VAL A 344 -23.42 32.17 -2.54
N VAL A 345 -23.75 32.05 -1.27
CA VAL A 345 -22.79 32.17 -0.16
C VAL A 345 -22.36 30.78 0.27
N LEU A 346 -21.05 30.53 0.18
CA LEU A 346 -20.40 29.25 0.39
C LEU A 346 -19.51 29.30 1.64
N GLN A 347 -19.54 28.26 2.46
CA GLN A 347 -18.66 28.09 3.62
C GLN A 347 -17.80 26.83 3.46
N LYS A 348 -16.48 26.99 3.51
CA LYS A 348 -15.54 25.86 3.42
C LYS A 348 -15.73 24.91 4.61
N VAL A 349 -15.90 23.63 4.30
CA VAL A 349 -16.02 22.56 5.29
C VAL A 349 -14.62 22.08 5.65
N ASN A 350 -14.19 22.34 6.88
CA ASN A 350 -12.90 21.86 7.40
C ASN A 350 -12.97 20.37 7.73
N ASN A 351 -12.89 19.51 6.71
CA ASN A 351 -12.68 18.09 6.94
C ASN A 351 -11.20 17.84 7.27
N ARG A 352 -10.87 17.75 8.57
CA ARG A 352 -9.62 17.17 9.06
C ARG A 352 -9.64 15.64 8.87
N VAL A 353 -9.69 15.16 7.65
CA VAL A 353 -9.43 13.74 7.33
C VAL A 353 -8.90 13.74 5.91
N LEU A 354 -7.83 12.99 5.62
CA LEU A 354 -6.92 13.10 4.47
C LEU A 354 -5.71 13.99 4.79
N ARG A 355 -4.88 13.51 5.73
CA ARG A 355 -3.45 13.77 5.72
C ARG A 355 -2.74 12.54 5.16
#